data_AF-A0A920K3F8-F1
#
_entry.id   AF-A0A920K3F8-F1
#
_cell.length_a   1.000
_cell.length_b   1.000
_cell.length_c   1.000
_cell.angle_alpha   90.00
_cell.angle_beta   90.00
_cell.angle_gamma   90.00
#
_symmetry.space_group_name_H-M   'P 1'
#
loop_
_entity.id
_entity.type
_entity.pdbx_description
1 polymer ?
#
loop_
_entity_poly.entity_id
_entity_poly.type
_entity_poly.pdbx_seq_one_letter_code
_entity_poly.pdbx_strand_id
1 'polypeptide(L)'
;MTVIFLQKNLVIAVGGTPNLNQISGLENALTSDGILDLNESPGRVGVLGSGYIATEFASILNNLGIEVSLLFRADLPLKGVR
;
A
#
# COMPACT_ATOMS: atom_id res chain seq x y z
N MET A 1 30.21 9.19 5.22
CA MET A 1 30.75 9.04 3.85
C MET A 1 29.92 9.94 2.96
N THR A 2 30.54 10.94 2.32
CA THR A 2 29.83 11.93 1.49
C THR A 2 30.22 11.71 0.03
N VAL A 3 29.23 11.60 -0.85
CA VAL A 3 29.45 11.46 -2.30
C VAL A 3 29.09 12.78 -2.96
N ILE A 4 30.02 13.35 -3.73
CA ILE A 4 29.85 14.62 -4.43
C ILE A 4 29.72 14.34 -5.92
N PHE A 5 28.64 14.83 -6.54
CA PHE A 5 28.43 14.77 -7.99
C PHE A 5 28.54 16.19 -8.57
N LEU A 6 29.42 16.38 -9.55
CA LEU A 6 29.58 17.65 -10.29
C LEU A 6 29.04 17.46 -11.71
N GLN A 7 27.73 17.58 -11.88
CA GLN A 7 27.07 17.43 -13.18
C GLN A 7 26.17 18.64 -13.46
N LYS A 8 26.07 19.03 -14.73
CA LYS A 8 25.20 20.16 -15.14
C LYS A 8 23.71 19.85 -14.91
N ASN A 9 23.32 18.60 -15.12
CA ASN A 9 21.96 18.10 -14.92
C ASN A 9 22.02 16.76 -14.18
N LEU A 10 21.15 16.56 -13.19
CA LEU A 10 21.00 15.32 -12.42
C LEU A 10 19.51 15.02 -12.25
N VAL A 11 19.10 13.77 -12.49
CA VAL A 11 17.73 13.31 -12.26
C VAL A 11 17.71 12.32 -11.10
N ILE A 12 16.82 12.54 -10.14
CA ILE A 12 16.57 11.61 -9.04
C ILE A 12 15.21 10.96 -9.28
N ALA A 13 15.21 9.67 -9.57
CA ALA A 13 14.02 8.88 -9.92
C ALA A 13 13.95 7.59 -9.08
N VAL A 14 14.20 7.70 -7.77
CA VAL A 14 14.29 6.53 -6.86
C VAL A 14 12.93 5.94 -6.46
N GLY A 15 11.83 6.56 -6.88
CA GLY A 15 10.48 6.13 -6.50
C GLY A 15 10.16 6.42 -5.03
N GLY A 16 9.20 5.66 -4.49
CA GLY A 16 8.78 5.74 -3.09
C GLY A 16 8.45 4.36 -2.55
N THR A 17 8.16 4.28 -1.24
CA THR A 17 7.82 3.03 -0.56
C THR A 17 6.58 3.20 0.33
N PRO A 18 5.87 2.10 0.66
CA PRO A 18 4.76 2.14 1.59
C PRO A 18 5.15 2.73 2.95
N ASN A 19 4.24 3.49 3.57
CA ASN A 19 4.46 4.07 4.90
C ASN A 19 3.72 3.26 5.98
N LEU A 20 4.48 2.56 6.81
CA LEU A 20 3.96 1.73 7.91
C LEU A 20 4.10 2.38 9.30
N ASN A 21 4.57 3.62 9.39
CA ASN A 21 4.92 4.27 10.66
C ASN A 21 3.74 5.04 11.31
N GLN A 22 2.50 4.78 10.88
CA GLN A 22 1.35 5.61 11.29
C GLN A 22 0.74 5.19 12.63
N ILE A 23 0.78 3.90 12.95
CA ILE A 23 0.23 3.31 14.17
C ILE A 23 1.07 2.09 14.57
N SER A 24 1.13 1.80 15.87
CA SER A 24 1.80 0.60 16.36
C SER A 24 1.12 -0.67 15.84
N GLY A 25 1.91 -1.66 15.43
CA GLY A 25 1.44 -2.95 14.94
C GLY A 25 1.38 -3.06 13.42
N LEU A 26 1.46 -1.95 12.67
CA LEU A 26 1.47 -1.98 11.20
C LEU A 26 2.72 -2.62 10.61
N GLU A 27 3.81 -2.72 11.38
CA GLU A 27 4.99 -3.49 11.00
C GLU A 27 4.71 -4.98 10.74
N ASN A 28 3.59 -5.50 11.26
CA ASN A 28 3.13 -6.88 11.01
C ASN A 28 2.14 -6.97 9.83
N ALA A 29 1.74 -5.85 9.24
CA ALA A 29 0.82 -5.85 8.10
C ALA A 29 1.57 -6.07 6.78
N LEU A 30 0.89 -6.69 5.82
CA LEU A 30 1.39 -6.79 4.45
C LEU A 30 1.17 -5.47 3.71
N THR A 31 2.12 -5.11 2.86
CA THR A 31 1.97 -4.01 1.88
C THR A 31 1.37 -4.53 0.57
N SER A 32 1.16 -3.63 -0.40
CA SER A 32 0.83 -4.00 -1.78
C SER A 32 1.84 -4.97 -2.41
N ASP A 33 3.10 -4.94 -1.95
CA ASP A 33 4.14 -5.81 -2.45
C ASP A 33 3.99 -7.18 -1.78
N GLY A 34 3.96 -7.22 -0.45
CA GLY A 34 3.96 -8.48 0.31
C GLY A 34 2.72 -9.35 0.13
N ILE A 35 1.56 -8.78 -0.19
CA ILE A 35 0.34 -9.56 -0.44
C ILE A 35 0.45 -10.39 -1.74
N LEU A 36 1.22 -9.92 -2.73
CA LEU A 36 1.42 -10.61 -4.01
C LEU A 36 2.38 -11.80 -3.90
N ASP A 37 3.19 -11.84 -2.83
CA ASP A 37 4.17 -12.91 -2.58
C ASP A 37 3.60 -14.07 -1.75
N LEU A 38 2.31 -14.05 -1.41
CA LEU A 38 1.69 -15.12 -0.63
C LEU A 38 1.54 -16.41 -1.47
N ASN A 39 2.05 -17.52 -0.93
CA ASN A 39 1.90 -18.85 -1.53
C ASN A 39 0.55 -19.50 -1.24
N GLU A 40 -0.15 -19.03 -0.21
CA GLU A 40 -1.43 -19.56 0.25
C GLU A 40 -2.45 -18.44 0.40
N SER A 41 -3.73 -18.79 0.32
CA SER A 41 -4.81 -17.81 0.51
C SER A 41 -4.79 -17.27 1.96
N PRO A 42 -4.88 -15.94 2.16
CA PRO A 42 -4.90 -15.34 3.49
C PRO A 42 -6.22 -15.58 4.26
N GLY A 43 -7.21 -16.24 3.64
CA GLY A 43 -8.51 -16.52 4.24
C GLY A 43 -9.40 -15.28 4.33
N ARG A 44 -9.14 -14.40 5.31
CA ARG A 44 -9.89 -13.15 5.52
C ARG A 44 -8.92 -11.97 5.62
N VAL A 45 -9.22 -10.88 4.93
CA VAL A 45 -8.32 -9.74 4.80
C VAL A 45 -9.00 -8.43 5.23
N GLY A 46 -8.31 -7.66 6.06
CA GLY A 46 -8.60 -6.25 6.27
C GLY A 46 -7.68 -5.39 5.43
N VAL A 47 -8.24 -4.53 4.55
CA VAL A 47 -7.47 -3.58 3.75
C VAL A 47 -7.58 -2.20 4.38
N LEU A 48 -6.46 -1.65 4.86
CA LEU A 48 -6.42 -0.31 5.47
C LEU A 48 -6.03 0.75 4.43
N GLY A 49 -6.97 1.63 4.09
CA GLY A 49 -6.76 2.73 3.14
C GLY A 49 -7.99 3.03 2.31
N SER A 50 -7.99 4.20 1.66
CA SER A 50 -9.08 4.65 0.76
C SER A 50 -8.61 5.06 -0.63
N GLY A 51 -7.29 4.95 -0.89
CA GLY A 51 -6.71 5.28 -2.19
C GLY A 51 -7.01 4.21 -3.24
N TYR A 52 -6.51 4.46 -4.45
CA TYR A 52 -6.67 3.54 -5.57
C TYR A 52 -6.07 2.16 -5.26
N ILE A 53 -4.84 2.10 -4.72
CA ILE A 53 -4.18 0.84 -4.32
C ILE A 53 -5.07 0.02 -3.38
N ALA A 54 -5.56 0.63 -2.30
CA ALA A 54 -6.40 -0.07 -1.33
C ALA A 54 -7.69 -0.61 -1.97
N THR A 55 -8.33 0.20 -2.82
CA THR A 55 -9.60 -0.17 -3.47
C THR A 55 -9.40 -1.27 -4.51
N GLU A 56 -8.32 -1.21 -5.30
CA GLU A 56 -7.96 -2.22 -6.29
C GLU A 56 -7.69 -3.57 -5.62
N PHE A 57 -6.84 -3.61 -4.61
CA PHE A 57 -6.54 -4.85 -3.89
C PHE A 57 -7.76 -5.42 -3.20
N ALA A 58 -8.59 -4.59 -2.56
CA ALA A 58 -9.84 -5.05 -1.97
C ALA A 58 -10.76 -5.71 -3.00
N SER A 59 -10.90 -5.09 -4.18
CA SER A 59 -11.70 -5.66 -5.27
C SER A 59 -11.11 -6.95 -5.84
N ILE A 60 -9.79 -7.01 -6.03
CA ILE A 60 -9.10 -8.21 -6.55
C ILE A 60 -9.31 -9.38 -5.59
N LEU A 61 -9.01 -9.19 -4.29
CA LEU A 61 -9.13 -10.24 -3.28
C LEU A 61 -10.59 -10.71 -3.14
N ASN A 62 -11.55 -9.78 -3.12
CA ASN A 62 -12.97 -10.12 -3.07
C ASN A 62 -13.42 -10.93 -4.31
N ASN A 63 -12.92 -10.59 -5.51
CA ASN A 63 -13.19 -11.36 -6.73
C ASN A 63 -12.56 -12.76 -6.72
N LEU A 64 -11.51 -12.97 -5.92
CA LEU A 64 -10.93 -14.29 -5.67
C LEU A 64 -11.69 -15.10 -4.60
N GLY A 65 -12.80 -14.57 -4.08
CA GLY A 65 -13.63 -15.24 -3.07
C GLY A 65 -13.13 -15.09 -1.64
N ILE A 66 -12.16 -14.19 -1.40
CA ILE A 66 -11.63 -13.88 -0.07
C ILE A 66 -12.61 -12.92 0.61
N GLU A 67 -12.90 -13.14 1.90
CA GLU A 67 -13.69 -12.19 2.66
C GLU A 67 -12.85 -10.93 2.95
N VAL A 68 -13.29 -9.77 2.44
CA VAL A 68 -12.55 -8.50 2.54
C VAL A 68 -13.34 -7.44 3.30
N SER A 69 -12.68 -6.82 4.27
CA SER A 69 -13.14 -5.59 4.93
C SER A 69 -12.26 -4.41 4.52
N LEU A 70 -12.84 -3.40 3.85
CA LEU A 70 -12.13 -2.16 3.50
C LEU A 70 -12.31 -1.11 4.62
N LEU A 71 -11.20 -0.66 5.21
CA LEU A 71 -11.16 0.20 6.39
C LEU A 71 -10.56 1.57 6.04
N PHE A 72 -11.32 2.64 6.24
CA PHE A 72 -10.86 4.01 5.99
C PHE A 72 -11.59 5.03 6.86
N ARG A 73 -11.02 6.24 6.94
CA ARG A 73 -11.46 7.30 7.85
C ARG A 73 -12.62 8.16 7.33
N ALA A 74 -12.81 8.22 6.01
CA ALA A 74 -13.80 9.10 5.37
C ALA A 74 -15.13 8.39 5.13
N ASP A 75 -16.17 9.13 4.74
CA ASP A 75 -17.50 8.55 4.44
C ASP A 75 -17.50 7.69 3.16
N LEU A 76 -16.58 7.94 2.23
CA LEU A 76 -16.44 7.22 0.95
C LEU A 76 -14.96 7.04 0.59
N PRO A 77 -14.58 5.95 -0.11
CA PRO A 77 -13.25 5.78 -0.66
C PRO A 77 -13.02 6.69 -1.87
N LEU A 78 -11.77 6.78 -2.35
CA LEU A 78 -11.38 7.50 -3.57
C LEU A 78 -11.72 9.02 -3.59
N LYS A 79 -11.80 9.67 -2.42
CA LYS A 79 -12.03 11.13 -2.34
C LYS A 79 -10.88 12.01 -2.85
N GLY A 80 -9.74 11.41 -3.21
CA GLY A 80 -8.53 12.12 -3.63
C GLY A 80 -7.83 12.82 -2.46
N VAL A 81 -6.72 13.48 -2.75
CA VAL A 81 -6.00 14.32 -1.79
C VAL A 81 -6.51 15.75 -1.98
N ARG A 82 -7.41 16.20 -1.10
CA ARG A 82 -7.68 17.63 -0.91
C ARG A 82 -6.99 18.07 0.38
#